data_AF-A0A444VIF9-F1
#
_entry.id   AF-A0A444VIF9-F1
#
_cell.length_a   1.000
_cell.length_b   1.000
_cell.length_c   1.000
_cell.angle_alpha   90.00
_cell.angle_beta   90.00
_cell.angle_gamma   90.00
#
_symmetry.space_group_name_H-M   'P 1'
#
loop_
_entity.id
_entity.type
_entity.pdbx_description
1 polymer ?
#
loop_
_entity_poly.entity_id
_entity_poly.type
_entity_poly.pdbx_seq_one_letter_code
_entity_poly.pdbx_strand_id
1 'polypeptide(L)'
;MLYFAVTETIKNGEVDDFGVIIFWSAIFELVAWAVFLVYPLKKLNHKSALFSPLIFPFLTTFYSLVVFTLLIGWAFFPNQYYNVFEVAAVVGFSFGLIYVILIKNERFSGFFSGRVLNRFFLLYPFIFIVLFLWVFPTIMPSWAFRFMPDKTRSEIIEQTIPQFKVGDKFGALQRSLPGYFDFIENGNGNHFAQVGGFSFVIEVKNNKIIRLEHSKQDNPDFTIYGNTKH
;
A
#
# COMPACT_ATOMS: atom_id res chain seq x y z
N MET A 1 -20.96 6.71 3.51
CA MET A 1 -19.49 6.55 3.54
C MET A 1 -19.01 5.32 2.76
N LEU A 2 -19.45 4.10 3.08
CA LEU A 2 -19.06 2.89 2.32
C LEU A 2 -19.45 2.96 0.84
N TYR A 3 -20.68 3.41 0.55
CA TYR A 3 -21.14 3.66 -0.80
C TYR A 3 -20.30 4.72 -1.54
N PHE A 4 -19.88 5.79 -0.84
CA PHE A 4 -19.12 6.91 -1.42
C PHE A 4 -17.70 6.48 -1.79
N ALA A 5 -16.97 5.82 -0.89
CA ALA A 5 -15.61 5.34 -1.18
C ALA A 5 -15.61 4.31 -2.33
N VAL A 6 -16.58 3.39 -2.33
CA VAL A 6 -16.74 2.39 -3.39
C VAL A 6 -17.10 3.05 -4.73
N THR A 7 -18.03 4.02 -4.74
CA THR A 7 -18.40 4.72 -5.98
C THR A 7 -17.28 5.59 -6.52
N GLU A 8 -16.45 6.18 -5.68
CA GLU A 8 -15.30 6.99 -6.12
C GLU A 8 -14.16 6.13 -6.68
N THR A 9 -13.92 4.96 -6.07
CA THR A 9 -12.99 3.94 -6.61
C THR A 9 -13.44 3.46 -8.00
N ILE A 10 -14.75 3.28 -8.18
CA ILE A 10 -15.37 2.76 -9.41
C ILE A 10 -15.45 3.81 -10.51
N LYS A 11 -15.73 5.07 -10.17
CA LYS A 11 -15.90 6.17 -11.13
C LYS A 11 -14.59 6.80 -11.56
N ASN A 12 -13.66 6.99 -10.61
CA ASN A 12 -12.48 7.82 -10.86
C ASN A 12 -11.17 7.01 -10.79
N GLY A 13 -11.19 5.77 -10.29
CA GLY A 13 -9.95 5.01 -10.03
C GLY A 13 -9.07 5.61 -8.93
N GLU A 14 -9.46 6.76 -8.38
CA GLU A 14 -8.74 7.55 -7.39
C GLU A 14 -9.39 7.35 -6.02
N VAL A 15 -8.91 6.34 -5.29
CA VAL A 15 -8.91 6.47 -3.82
C VAL A 15 -7.54 7.04 -3.47
N ASP A 16 -7.42 8.35 -3.60
CA ASP A 16 -6.17 9.09 -3.37
C ASP A 16 -5.87 9.27 -1.86
N ASP A 17 -6.50 8.46 -1.00
CA ASP A 17 -6.23 8.40 0.44
C ASP A 17 -5.77 6.98 0.80
N PHE A 18 -4.46 6.74 0.67
CA PHE A 18 -3.74 5.55 1.12
C PHE A 18 -4.08 5.20 2.57
N GLY A 19 -4.29 6.22 3.42
CA GLY A 19 -4.77 6.01 4.79
C GLY A 19 -6.14 5.34 4.85
N VAL A 20 -7.06 5.72 3.95
CA VAL A 20 -8.39 5.11 3.81
C VAL A 20 -8.25 3.70 3.25
N ILE A 21 -7.43 3.49 2.21
CA ILE A 21 -7.17 2.15 1.66
C ILE A 21 -6.61 1.22 2.74
N ILE A 22 -5.54 1.61 3.43
CA ILE A 22 -4.92 0.78 4.47
C ILE A 22 -5.88 0.52 5.62
N PHE A 23 -6.61 1.54 6.06
CA PHE A 23 -7.56 1.39 7.15
C PHE A 23 -8.65 0.36 6.80
N TRP A 24 -9.22 0.45 5.60
CA TRP A 24 -10.22 -0.51 5.15
C TRP A 24 -9.64 -1.88 4.85
N SER A 25 -8.47 -1.97 4.20
CA SER A 25 -7.73 -3.21 3.98
C SER A 25 -7.45 -3.94 5.29
N ALA A 26 -7.07 -3.20 6.34
CA ALA A 26 -6.81 -3.78 7.66
C ALA A 26 -8.08 -4.25 8.37
N ILE A 27 -9.22 -3.57 8.20
CA ILE A 27 -10.53 -4.06 8.68
C ILE A 27 -10.92 -5.33 7.95
N PHE A 28 -10.79 -5.36 6.62
CA PHE A 28 -11.08 -6.57 5.83
C PHE A 28 -10.15 -7.71 6.20
N GLU A 29 -8.86 -7.44 6.42
CA GLU A 29 -7.89 -8.41 6.89
C GLU A 29 -8.25 -8.91 8.31
N LEU A 30 -8.70 -8.05 9.22
CA LEU A 30 -9.19 -8.42 10.55
C LEU A 30 -10.41 -9.35 10.49
N VAL A 31 -11.40 -8.98 9.68
CA VAL A 31 -12.62 -9.77 9.49
C VAL A 31 -12.27 -11.11 8.86
N ALA A 32 -11.43 -11.08 7.82
CA ALA A 32 -10.97 -12.30 7.17
C ALA A 32 -10.21 -13.18 8.16
N TRP A 33 -9.29 -12.61 8.92
CA TRP A 33 -8.50 -13.33 9.90
C TRP A 33 -9.37 -13.94 11.03
N ALA A 34 -10.37 -13.21 11.54
CA ALA A 34 -11.28 -13.72 12.55
C ALA A 34 -12.18 -14.87 12.03
N VAL A 35 -12.72 -14.70 10.82
CA VAL A 35 -13.69 -15.63 10.22
C VAL A 35 -13.03 -16.85 9.58
N PHE A 36 -11.91 -16.67 8.88
CA PHE A 36 -11.27 -17.73 8.10
C PHE A 36 -10.12 -18.45 8.84
N LEU A 37 -9.48 -17.81 9.82
CA LEU A 37 -8.41 -18.44 10.61
C LEU A 37 -8.90 -18.85 12.00
N VAL A 38 -9.32 -17.90 12.84
CA VAL A 38 -9.58 -18.18 14.27
C VAL A 38 -10.73 -19.14 14.49
N TYR A 39 -11.87 -18.87 13.87
CA TYR A 39 -13.08 -19.66 14.09
C TYR A 39 -12.89 -21.11 13.59
N PRO A 40 -12.37 -21.34 12.36
CA PRO A 40 -12.08 -22.68 11.87
C PRO A 40 -11.07 -23.44 12.73
N LEU A 41 -9.92 -22.83 13.06
CA LEU A 41 -8.83 -23.48 13.80
C LEU A 41 -9.26 -23.99 15.18
N LYS A 42 -10.16 -23.29 15.88
CA LYS A 42 -10.54 -23.65 17.26
C LYS A 42 -11.77 -24.54 17.35
N LYS A 43 -12.76 -24.34 16.48
CA LYS A 43 -14.09 -24.96 16.65
C LYS A 43 -14.38 -26.09 15.69
N LEU A 44 -13.61 -26.25 14.61
CA LEU A 44 -13.89 -27.30 13.64
C LEU A 44 -13.16 -28.59 13.98
N ASN A 45 -13.84 -29.71 13.72
CA ASN A 45 -13.26 -31.03 13.87
C ASN A 45 -12.33 -31.32 12.68
N HIS A 46 -11.05 -31.02 12.85
CA HIS A 46 -9.99 -31.18 11.83
C HIS A 46 -9.75 -32.64 11.40
N LYS A 47 -10.37 -33.62 12.08
CA LYS A 47 -10.34 -35.04 11.69
C LYS A 47 -11.43 -35.41 10.68
N SER A 48 -12.33 -34.48 10.34
CA SER A 48 -13.38 -34.70 9.35
C SER A 48 -12.81 -34.80 7.92
N ALA A 49 -13.46 -35.60 7.07
CA ALA A 49 -13.12 -35.74 5.65
C ALA A 49 -13.13 -34.40 4.88
N LEU A 50 -13.88 -33.40 5.37
CA LEU A 50 -13.92 -32.05 4.82
C LEU A 50 -12.56 -31.34 4.88
N PHE A 51 -11.68 -31.71 5.81
CA PHE A 51 -10.32 -31.16 5.96
C PHE A 51 -9.27 -31.94 5.16
N SER A 52 -9.70 -32.82 4.26
CA SER A 52 -8.78 -33.51 3.37
C SER A 52 -8.11 -32.53 2.38
N PRO A 53 -6.86 -32.77 1.97
CA PRO A 53 -6.17 -31.94 0.98
C PRO A 53 -6.89 -31.82 -0.36
N LEU A 54 -7.76 -32.78 -0.65
CA LEU A 54 -8.50 -32.81 -1.90
C LEU A 54 -9.79 -31.98 -1.83
N ILE A 55 -10.40 -31.83 -0.65
CA ILE A 55 -11.72 -31.19 -0.49
C ILE A 55 -11.57 -29.78 0.09
N PHE A 56 -10.72 -29.61 1.09
CA PHE A 56 -10.63 -28.36 1.83
C PHE A 56 -10.21 -27.15 0.98
N PRO A 57 -9.22 -27.24 0.05
CA PRO A 57 -8.87 -26.11 -0.81
C PRO A 57 -10.02 -25.62 -1.69
N PHE A 58 -10.83 -26.54 -2.24
CA PHE A 58 -11.99 -26.16 -3.03
C PHE A 58 -13.11 -25.57 -2.17
N LEU A 59 -13.30 -26.10 -0.96
CA LEU A 59 -14.26 -25.55 -0.01
C LEU A 59 -13.88 -24.12 0.39
N THR A 60 -12.60 -23.85 0.64
CA THR A 60 -12.12 -22.50 0.96
C THR A 60 -12.14 -21.57 -0.24
N THR A 61 -11.91 -22.05 -1.47
CA THR A 61 -12.12 -21.28 -2.71
C THR A 61 -13.58 -20.87 -2.88
N PHE A 62 -14.52 -21.81 -2.73
CA PHE A 62 -15.94 -21.51 -2.85
C PHE A 62 -16.37 -20.52 -1.78
N TYR A 63 -15.91 -20.74 -0.55
CA TYR A 63 -16.21 -19.86 0.56
C TYR A 63 -15.61 -18.46 0.38
N SER A 64 -14.37 -18.33 -0.10
CA SER A 64 -13.73 -17.02 -0.37
C SER A 64 -14.49 -16.25 -1.44
N LEU A 65 -14.94 -16.92 -2.51
CA LEU A 65 -15.76 -16.30 -3.55
C LEU A 65 -17.08 -15.76 -2.98
N VAL A 66 -17.79 -16.57 -2.19
CA VAL A 66 -19.08 -16.16 -1.58
C VAL A 66 -18.88 -14.97 -0.66
N VAL A 67 -17.92 -15.04 0.26
CA VAL A 67 -17.68 -13.96 1.22
C VAL A 67 -17.17 -12.70 0.53
N PHE A 68 -16.22 -12.82 -0.40
CA PHE A 68 -15.75 -11.69 -1.20
C PHE A 68 -16.92 -11.02 -1.92
N THR A 69 -17.76 -11.80 -2.60
CA THR A 69 -18.95 -11.30 -3.31
C THR A 69 -19.89 -10.53 -2.38
N LEU A 70 -20.18 -11.09 -1.20
CA LEU A 70 -21.08 -10.48 -0.21
C LEU A 70 -20.49 -9.18 0.39
N LEU A 71 -19.19 -9.14 0.63
CA LEU A 71 -18.55 -7.99 1.27
C LEU A 71 -18.36 -6.83 0.30
N ILE A 72 -17.68 -7.08 -0.82
CA ILE A 72 -17.24 -6.01 -1.73
C ILE A 72 -17.30 -6.40 -3.21
N GLY A 73 -17.33 -7.69 -3.54
CA GLY A 73 -17.34 -8.16 -4.93
C GLY A 73 -18.53 -7.64 -5.74
N TRP A 74 -19.67 -7.39 -5.08
CA TRP A 74 -20.84 -6.78 -5.73
C TRP A 74 -20.55 -5.42 -6.36
N ALA A 75 -19.58 -4.67 -5.82
CA ALA A 75 -19.15 -3.37 -6.31
C ALA A 75 -18.45 -3.45 -7.67
N PHE A 76 -17.87 -4.59 -8.03
CA PHE A 76 -17.09 -4.76 -9.25
C PHE A 76 -17.92 -5.26 -10.45
N PHE A 77 -19.16 -5.70 -10.23
CA PHE A 77 -20.06 -6.15 -11.30
C PHE A 77 -20.36 -5.07 -12.37
N PRO A 78 -20.65 -3.81 -12.01
CA PRO A 78 -20.99 -2.78 -13.01
C PRO A 78 -19.86 -2.46 -13.99
N ASN A 79 -18.61 -2.60 -13.53
CA ASN A 79 -17.42 -2.27 -14.31
C ASN A 79 -16.80 -3.47 -15.04
N GLN A 80 -17.44 -4.64 -14.99
CA GLN A 80 -16.96 -5.88 -15.64
C GLN A 80 -15.52 -6.30 -15.22
N TYR A 81 -15.04 -5.87 -14.06
CA TYR A 81 -13.73 -6.24 -13.52
C TYR A 81 -13.75 -7.65 -12.91
N TYR A 82 -14.00 -8.69 -13.71
CA TYR A 82 -14.13 -10.06 -13.21
C TYR A 82 -12.82 -10.66 -12.69
N ASN A 83 -11.67 -10.13 -13.09
CA ASN A 83 -10.34 -10.61 -12.66
C ASN A 83 -10.17 -10.59 -11.13
N VAL A 84 -10.87 -9.70 -10.41
CA VAL A 84 -10.81 -9.65 -8.93
C VAL A 84 -11.39 -10.91 -8.28
N PHE A 85 -12.36 -11.57 -8.94
CA PHE A 85 -12.92 -12.84 -8.46
C PHE A 85 -11.96 -14.00 -8.69
N GLU A 86 -11.17 -13.97 -9.76
CA GLU A 86 -10.10 -14.94 -9.98
C GLU A 86 -9.04 -14.85 -8.88
N VAL A 87 -8.64 -13.63 -8.51
CA VAL A 87 -7.73 -13.40 -7.39
C VAL A 87 -8.32 -13.94 -6.09
N ALA A 88 -9.60 -13.66 -5.80
CA ALA A 88 -10.28 -14.21 -4.62
C ALA A 88 -10.32 -15.74 -4.60
N ALA A 89 -10.49 -16.38 -5.77
CA ALA A 89 -10.45 -17.83 -5.91
C ALA A 89 -9.04 -18.41 -5.67
N VAL A 90 -8.01 -17.81 -6.25
CA VAL A 90 -6.60 -18.22 -6.08
C VAL A 90 -6.17 -18.07 -4.62
N VAL A 91 -6.55 -16.96 -3.97
CA VAL A 91 -6.27 -16.73 -2.55
C VAL A 91 -6.97 -17.78 -1.68
N GLY A 92 -8.26 -18.05 -1.93
CA GLY A 92 -9.01 -19.07 -1.20
C GLY A 92 -8.42 -20.48 -1.36
N PHE A 93 -7.97 -20.83 -2.57
CA PHE A 93 -7.35 -22.13 -2.84
C PHE A 93 -6.00 -22.26 -2.14
N SER A 94 -5.15 -21.23 -2.27
CA SER A 94 -3.82 -21.18 -1.67
C SER A 94 -3.91 -21.25 -0.15
N PHE A 95 -4.86 -20.52 0.44
CA PHE A 95 -5.14 -20.57 1.87
C PHE A 95 -5.51 -21.99 2.32
N GLY A 96 -6.43 -22.65 1.62
CA GLY A 96 -6.84 -24.02 1.97
C GLY A 96 -5.71 -25.03 1.87
N LEU A 97 -4.84 -24.92 0.86
CA LEU A 97 -3.64 -25.76 0.75
C LEU A 97 -2.68 -25.54 1.93
N ILE A 98 -2.34 -24.29 2.21
CA ILE A 98 -1.46 -23.92 3.33
C ILE A 98 -2.04 -24.43 4.65
N TYR A 99 -3.34 -24.24 4.85
CA TYR A 99 -4.06 -24.70 6.02
C TYR A 99 -3.97 -26.22 6.19
N VAL A 100 -4.22 -26.99 5.12
CA VAL A 100 -4.14 -28.46 5.19
C VAL A 100 -2.73 -28.92 5.52
N ILE A 101 -1.71 -28.28 4.96
CA ILE A 101 -0.31 -28.57 5.26
C ILE A 101 -0.02 -28.30 6.75
N LEU A 102 -0.53 -27.18 7.27
CA LEU A 102 -0.37 -26.78 8.67
C LEU A 102 -1.06 -27.75 9.65
N ILE A 103 -2.29 -28.19 9.38
CA ILE A 103 -3.00 -29.12 10.29
C ILE A 103 -2.41 -30.53 10.25
N LYS A 104 -1.85 -30.97 9.11
CA LYS A 104 -1.24 -32.30 8.98
C LYS A 104 0.12 -32.40 9.66
N ASN A 105 0.81 -31.28 9.84
CA ASN A 105 2.10 -31.26 10.51
C ASN A 105 1.91 -31.05 12.02
N GLU A 106 2.00 -32.16 12.78
CA GLU A 106 1.75 -32.17 14.23
C GLU A 106 2.66 -31.20 15.02
N ARG A 107 3.87 -30.90 14.52
CA ARG A 107 4.76 -29.91 15.13
C ARG A 107 4.19 -28.49 15.07
N PHE A 108 3.50 -28.14 13.98
CA PHE A 108 2.90 -26.83 13.81
C PHE A 108 1.53 -26.73 14.48
N SER A 109 0.72 -27.79 14.43
CA SER A 109 -0.58 -27.80 15.12
C SER A 109 -0.42 -27.64 16.64
N GLY A 110 0.62 -28.22 17.23
CA GLY A 110 1.01 -28.00 18.63
C GLY A 110 1.44 -26.56 18.94
N PHE A 111 2.17 -25.91 18.02
CA PHE A 111 2.63 -24.53 18.17
C PHE A 111 1.46 -23.52 18.12
N PHE A 112 0.55 -23.67 17.15
CA PHE A 112 -0.62 -22.78 16.99
C PHE A 112 -1.76 -23.03 17.98
N SER A 113 -1.84 -24.23 18.59
CA SER A 113 -2.84 -24.55 19.62
C SER A 113 -2.46 -24.05 21.02
N GLY A 114 -1.21 -23.62 21.23
CA GLY A 114 -0.74 -23.06 22.49
C GLY A 114 -1.55 -21.83 22.95
N ARG A 115 -1.98 -21.83 24.22
CA ARG A 115 -2.87 -20.81 24.83
C ARG A 115 -2.31 -19.37 24.73
N VAL A 116 -0.98 -19.23 24.67
CA VAL A 116 -0.27 -17.95 24.57
C VAL A 116 -0.20 -17.45 23.13
N LEU A 117 0.21 -18.30 22.18
CA LEU A 117 0.30 -17.95 20.76
C LEU A 117 -1.07 -17.53 20.19
N ASN A 118 -2.13 -18.15 20.69
CA ASN A 118 -3.50 -17.86 20.31
C ASN A 118 -3.98 -16.43 20.67
N ARG A 119 -3.37 -15.81 21.69
CA ARG A 119 -3.65 -14.40 22.05
C ARG A 119 -2.80 -13.43 21.23
N PHE A 120 -1.58 -13.79 20.88
CA PHE A 120 -0.74 -12.99 19.97
C PHE A 120 -1.24 -13.03 18.53
N PHE A 121 -1.78 -14.17 18.08
CA PHE A 121 -2.42 -14.28 16.78
C PHE A 121 -3.62 -13.31 16.69
N LEU A 122 -4.43 -13.19 17.76
CA LEU A 122 -5.51 -12.20 17.92
C LEU A 122 -5.08 -10.74 17.75
N LEU A 123 -3.83 -10.43 18.06
CA LEU A 123 -3.28 -9.09 17.93
C LEU A 123 -2.55 -8.89 16.61
N TYR A 124 -2.36 -9.93 15.78
CA TYR A 124 -1.57 -9.85 14.55
C TYR A 124 -2.00 -8.69 13.64
N PRO A 125 -3.29 -8.47 13.33
CA PRO A 125 -3.67 -7.38 12.46
C PRO A 125 -3.36 -6.01 13.06
N PHE A 126 -3.51 -5.87 14.38
CA PHE A 126 -3.17 -4.63 15.07
C PHE A 126 -1.66 -4.39 15.09
N ILE A 127 -0.87 -5.44 15.34
CA ILE A 127 0.59 -5.41 15.24
C ILE A 127 1.00 -5.05 13.82
N PHE A 128 0.37 -5.63 12.80
CA PHE A 128 0.64 -5.33 11.40
C PHE A 128 0.37 -3.86 11.07
N ILE A 129 -0.76 -3.29 11.52
CA ILE A 129 -1.06 -1.86 11.36
C ILE A 129 0.03 -1.00 12.03
N VAL A 130 0.42 -1.31 13.27
CA VAL A 130 1.45 -0.54 13.99
C VAL A 130 2.80 -0.65 13.28
N LEU A 131 3.20 -1.85 12.87
CA LEU A 131 4.43 -2.07 12.10
C LEU A 131 4.39 -1.31 10.77
N PHE A 132 3.27 -1.34 10.06
CA PHE A 132 3.11 -0.69 8.78
C PHE A 132 3.10 0.84 8.90
N LEU A 133 2.44 1.40 9.91
CA LEU A 133 2.34 2.86 10.06
C LEU A 133 3.57 3.50 10.71
N TRP A 134 4.31 2.77 11.56
CA TRP A 134 5.45 3.34 12.30
C TRP A 134 6.79 2.77 11.87
N VAL A 135 6.89 1.45 11.77
CA VAL A 135 8.18 0.78 11.54
C VAL A 135 8.57 0.83 10.07
N PHE A 136 7.63 0.53 9.16
CA PHE A 136 7.88 0.56 7.72
C PHE A 136 8.38 1.92 7.20
N PRO A 137 7.77 3.08 7.50
CA PRO A 137 8.29 4.37 7.04
C PRO A 137 9.65 4.72 7.65
N THR A 138 9.98 4.19 8.83
CA THR A 138 11.29 4.43 9.48
C THR A 138 12.40 3.62 8.82
N ILE A 139 12.14 2.35 8.48
CA ILE A 139 13.16 1.45 7.90
C ILE A 139 13.29 1.65 6.39
N MET A 140 12.19 1.90 5.69
CA MET A 140 12.14 2.01 4.22
C MET A 140 11.43 3.30 3.77
N PRO A 141 11.99 4.48 4.11
CA PRO A 141 11.34 5.77 3.83
C PRO A 141 11.12 6.03 2.34
N SER A 142 12.05 5.61 1.47
CA SER A 142 11.90 5.76 0.01
C SER A 142 10.72 4.96 -0.55
N TRP A 143 10.49 3.75 -0.02
CA TRP A 143 9.35 2.94 -0.42
C TRP A 143 8.05 3.49 0.16
N ALA A 144 8.06 3.93 1.42
CA ALA A 144 6.91 4.58 2.03
C ALA A 144 6.48 5.83 1.23
N PHE A 145 7.42 6.69 0.84
CA PHE A 145 7.14 7.87 0.03
C PHE A 145 6.59 7.54 -1.37
N ARG A 146 7.08 6.46 -1.99
CA ARG A 146 6.59 5.96 -3.29
C ARG A 146 5.20 5.32 -3.24
N PHE A 147 4.80 4.80 -2.08
CA PHE A 147 3.48 4.19 -1.92
C PHE A 147 2.45 5.14 -1.27
N MET A 148 2.86 6.31 -0.80
CA MET A 148 1.93 7.37 -0.40
C MET A 148 1.07 7.83 -1.58
N PRO A 149 -0.13 8.37 -1.32
CA PRO A 149 -0.98 8.93 -2.37
C PRO A 149 -0.33 10.08 -3.08
N ASP A 150 -0.77 10.32 -4.31
CA ASP A 150 -0.19 11.37 -5.12
C ASP A 150 -0.48 12.74 -4.52
N LYS A 151 -1.66 12.98 -3.94
CA LYS A 151 -1.94 14.22 -3.20
C LYS A 151 -1.03 14.45 -2.00
N THR A 152 -0.87 13.47 -1.11
CA THR A 152 0.01 13.61 0.06
C THR A 152 1.47 13.78 -0.36
N ARG A 153 1.90 13.04 -1.39
CA ARG A 153 3.25 13.18 -1.94
C ARG A 153 3.46 14.59 -2.53
N SER A 154 2.47 15.11 -3.24
CA SER A 154 2.46 16.47 -3.80
C SER A 154 2.60 17.52 -2.71
N GLU A 155 1.80 17.42 -1.64
CA GLU A 155 1.86 18.34 -0.50
C GLU A 155 3.22 18.28 0.20
N ILE A 156 3.81 17.09 0.39
CA ILE A 156 5.15 16.94 0.98
C ILE A 156 6.20 17.62 0.09
N ILE A 157 6.15 17.42 -1.23
CA ILE A 157 7.08 18.07 -2.17
C ILE A 157 6.92 19.59 -2.13
N GLU A 158 5.68 20.08 -2.20
CA GLU A 158 5.34 21.50 -2.18
C GLU A 158 5.77 22.19 -0.88
N GLN A 159 5.71 21.49 0.26
CA GLN A 159 6.18 22.02 1.54
C GLN A 159 7.70 21.93 1.70
N THR A 160 8.33 20.92 1.11
CA THR A 160 9.76 20.63 1.32
C THR A 160 10.65 21.43 0.39
N ILE A 161 10.33 21.49 -0.91
CA ILE A 161 11.18 22.14 -1.92
C ILE A 161 11.46 23.62 -1.60
N PRO A 162 10.48 24.45 -1.18
CA PRO A 162 10.71 25.86 -0.87
C PRO A 162 11.57 26.12 0.38
N GLN A 163 11.83 25.11 1.21
CA GLN A 163 12.67 25.27 2.41
C GLN A 163 14.16 25.33 2.08
N PHE A 164 14.54 24.88 0.89
CA PHE A 164 15.92 24.87 0.41
C PHE A 164 16.22 26.08 -0.47
N LYS A 165 17.50 26.43 -0.56
CA LYS A 165 17.98 27.55 -1.37
C LYS A 165 19.19 27.14 -2.22
N VAL A 166 19.47 27.96 -3.23
CA VAL A 166 20.70 27.85 -4.01
C VAL A 166 21.91 27.95 -3.06
N GLY A 167 22.84 27.01 -3.18
CA GLY A 167 24.01 26.86 -2.32
C GLY A 167 23.87 25.77 -1.26
N ASP A 168 22.66 25.30 -0.96
CA ASP A 168 22.43 24.24 0.02
C ASP A 168 22.96 22.89 -0.44
N LYS A 169 23.26 22.03 0.54
CA LYS A 169 23.70 20.65 0.28
C LYS A 169 22.55 19.84 -0.28
N PHE A 170 22.70 19.32 -1.49
CA PHE A 170 21.69 18.48 -2.13
C PHE A 170 21.35 17.23 -1.33
N GLY A 171 22.34 16.63 -0.65
CA GLY A 171 22.11 15.48 0.21
C GLY A 171 21.18 15.74 1.41
N ALA A 172 20.92 17.00 1.80
CA ALA A 172 19.90 17.33 2.79
C ALA A 172 18.50 17.29 2.17
N LEU A 173 18.33 17.85 0.96
CA LEU A 173 17.09 17.77 0.19
C LEU A 173 16.73 16.32 -0.16
N GLN A 174 17.70 15.52 -0.59
CA GLN A 174 17.48 14.10 -0.91
C GLN A 174 17.03 13.29 0.32
N ARG A 175 17.47 13.68 1.53
CA ARG A 175 17.02 13.05 2.78
C ARG A 175 15.60 13.46 3.17
N SER A 176 15.19 14.69 2.84
CA SER A 176 13.83 15.16 3.08
C SER A 176 12.81 14.59 2.08
N LEU A 177 13.25 14.24 0.87
CA LEU A 177 12.44 13.59 -0.17
C LEU A 177 13.06 12.24 -0.58
N PRO A 178 13.02 11.23 0.31
CA PRO A 178 13.68 9.95 0.10
C PRO A 178 13.08 9.23 -1.11
N GLY A 179 13.92 8.76 -2.03
CA GLY A 179 13.48 8.01 -3.19
C GLY A 179 13.04 8.85 -4.40
N TYR A 180 12.85 10.17 -4.21
CA TYR A 180 12.35 11.07 -5.25
C TYR A 180 13.44 11.49 -6.23
N PHE A 181 14.64 11.81 -5.73
CA PHE A 181 15.78 12.26 -6.56
C PHE A 181 16.87 11.19 -6.78
N ASP A 182 16.54 9.91 -6.62
CA ASP A 182 17.54 8.83 -6.70
C ASP A 182 18.20 8.72 -8.09
N PHE A 183 17.60 9.30 -9.13
CA PHE A 183 18.18 9.37 -10.48
C PHE A 183 19.32 10.40 -10.62
N ILE A 184 19.51 11.30 -9.64
CA ILE A 184 20.63 12.25 -9.61
C ILE A 184 21.84 11.55 -8.99
N GLU A 185 22.61 10.87 -9.83
CA GLU A 185 23.80 10.14 -9.40
C GLU A 185 25.02 11.07 -9.24
N ASN A 186 25.87 10.77 -8.26
CA ASN A 186 27.14 11.48 -8.01
C ASN A 186 27.01 13.00 -7.79
N GLY A 187 25.84 13.47 -7.36
CA GLY A 187 25.62 14.88 -7.02
C GLY A 187 25.64 15.82 -8.22
N ASN A 188 25.37 15.30 -9.42
CA ASN A 188 25.29 16.07 -10.66
C ASN A 188 24.02 15.67 -11.42
N GLY A 189 23.18 16.64 -11.76
CA GLY A 189 21.97 16.36 -12.55
C GLY A 189 20.98 17.51 -12.48
N ASN A 190 19.96 17.43 -13.32
CA ASN A 190 18.85 18.36 -13.33
C ASN A 190 17.53 17.61 -13.24
N HIS A 191 16.52 18.28 -12.71
CA HIS A 191 15.16 17.75 -12.68
C HIS A 191 14.16 18.88 -12.79
N PHE A 192 13.12 18.62 -13.56
CA PHE A 192 11.94 19.46 -13.65
C PHE A 192 10.73 18.58 -13.40
N ALA A 193 9.84 19.04 -12.54
CA ALA A 193 8.56 18.40 -12.33
C ALA A 193 7.46 19.43 -12.09
N GLN A 194 6.27 19.08 -12.56
CA GLN A 194 5.02 19.70 -12.19
C GLN A 194 4.21 18.65 -11.43
N VAL A 195 3.84 18.98 -10.19
CA VAL A 195 3.20 18.08 -9.24
C VAL A 195 1.97 18.81 -8.70
N GLY A 196 0.79 18.43 -9.20
CA GLY A 196 -0.45 19.19 -8.97
C GLY A 196 -0.33 20.63 -9.46
N GLY A 197 -0.63 21.59 -8.58
CA GLY A 197 -0.47 23.03 -8.83
C GLY A 197 0.91 23.59 -8.49
N PHE A 198 1.93 22.75 -8.23
CA PHE A 198 3.27 23.17 -7.88
C PHE A 198 4.28 22.74 -8.95
N SER A 199 5.08 23.66 -9.45
CA SER A 199 6.13 23.39 -10.43
C SER A 199 7.48 23.79 -9.88
N PHE A 200 8.52 22.99 -10.13
CA PHE A 200 9.88 23.35 -9.75
C PHE A 200 10.93 22.82 -10.74
N VAL A 201 12.04 23.55 -10.80
CA VAL A 201 13.28 23.17 -11.50
C VAL A 201 14.39 23.13 -10.46
N ILE A 202 15.14 22.03 -10.44
CA ILE A 202 16.34 21.90 -9.64
C ILE A 202 17.52 21.47 -10.50
N GLU A 203 18.67 22.11 -10.27
CA GLU A 203 19.94 21.72 -10.86
C GLU A 203 20.96 21.56 -9.74
N VAL A 204 21.67 20.44 -9.79
CA VAL A 204 22.62 20.02 -8.78
C VAL A 204 23.97 19.83 -9.45
N LYS A 205 25.01 20.39 -8.84
CA LYS A 205 26.40 20.17 -9.24
C LYS A 205 27.29 20.06 -8.03
N ASN A 206 28.18 19.07 -8.02
CA ASN A 206 29.09 18.78 -6.91
C ASN A 206 28.36 18.71 -5.55
N ASN A 207 27.23 18.00 -5.49
CA ASN A 207 26.38 17.85 -4.30
C ASN A 207 25.81 19.16 -3.72
N LYS A 208 25.78 20.23 -4.51
CA LYS A 208 25.16 21.51 -4.14
C LYS A 208 24.07 21.87 -5.13
N ILE A 209 23.01 22.48 -4.61
CA ILE A 209 21.94 23.04 -5.40
C ILE A 209 22.48 24.32 -6.06
N ILE A 210 22.58 24.33 -7.39
CA ILE A 210 23.07 25.49 -8.16
C ILE A 210 21.93 26.26 -8.84
N ARG A 211 20.78 25.61 -9.02
CA ARG A 211 19.53 26.25 -9.47
C ARG A 211 18.37 25.64 -8.71
N LEU A 212 17.50 26.50 -8.20
CA LEU A 212 16.23 26.09 -7.60
C LEU A 212 15.20 27.16 -7.91
N GLU A 213 14.24 26.82 -8.76
CA GLU A 213 13.10 27.67 -9.11
C GLU A 213 11.84 26.90 -8.77
N HIS A 214 10.86 27.56 -8.16
CA HIS A 214 9.57 26.95 -7.87
C HIS A 214 8.44 27.97 -7.99
N SER A 215 7.25 27.51 -8.37
CA SER A 215 6.05 28.33 -8.50
C SER A 215 4.82 27.52 -8.08
N LYS A 216 3.86 28.20 -7.44
CA LYS A 216 2.50 27.67 -7.26
C LYS A 216 1.62 28.30 -8.33
N GLN A 217 0.76 27.49 -8.95
CA GLN A 217 -0.09 27.84 -10.08
C GLN A 217 -1.27 28.75 -9.65
N ASP A 218 -0.95 29.93 -9.12
CA ASP A 218 -1.79 31.14 -9.14
C ASP A 218 -1.21 32.19 -10.11
N ASN A 219 -0.12 31.88 -10.82
CA ASN A 219 0.54 32.79 -11.76
C ASN A 219 1.01 32.05 -13.02
N PRO A 220 0.32 32.19 -14.17
CA PRO A 220 0.54 31.38 -15.38
C PRO A 220 1.75 31.79 -16.23
N ASP A 221 2.57 32.74 -15.79
CA ASP A 221 3.61 33.38 -16.63
C ASP A 221 5.01 32.74 -16.59
N PHE A 222 5.16 31.51 -16.09
CA PHE A 222 6.43 30.79 -16.19
C PHE A 222 6.56 30.05 -17.53
N THR A 223 6.90 30.79 -18.58
CA THR A 223 7.63 30.23 -19.73
C THR A 223 9.11 30.11 -19.35
N ILE A 224 9.49 29.00 -18.73
CA ILE A 224 10.91 28.66 -18.50
C ILE A 224 11.48 28.05 -19.80
N TYR A 225 11.56 28.86 -20.84
CA TYR A 225 12.51 28.67 -21.92
C TYR A 225 13.36 29.93 -21.98
N GLY A 226 14.67 29.73 -21.91
CA GLY A 226 15.65 30.80 -21.81
C GLY A 226 15.43 31.87 -22.89
N ASN A 227 15.51 33.12 -22.45
CA ASN A 227 15.71 34.26 -23.32
C ASN A 227 17.12 34.16 -23.92
N THR A 228 17.27 33.39 -25.00
CA THR A 228 18.42 33.55 -25.91
C THR A 228 18.16 34.80 -26.74
N LYS A 229 18.56 35.96 -26.21
CA LYS A 229 18.92 37.10 -27.05
C LYS A 229 20.31 36.81 -27.65
N HIS A 230 20.32 36.47 -28.93
CA HIS A 230 21.37 36.89 -29.85
C HIS A 230 20.76 37.90 -30.81
#